data_AF-A0A1A0DF50-F1
#
_entry.id   AF-A0A1A0DF50-F1
#
_cell.length_a   1.000
_cell.length_b   1.000
_cell.length_c   1.000
_cell.angle_alpha   90.00
_cell.angle_beta   90.00
_cell.angle_gamma   90.00
#
_symmetry.space_group_name_H-M   'P 1'
#
loop_
_entity.id
_entity.type
_entity.pdbx_description
1 polymer ?
#
loop_
_entity_poly.entity_id
_entity_poly.type
_entity_poly.pdbx_seq_one_letter_code
_entity_poly.pdbx_strand_id
1 'polypeptide(L)'
;MATTYGAPTGLDLSACSVTATGGTTSQTLADLGKVVGDNATAVTTAVTNATDANATATQASADAAAATAAVGNAVLKTDIGVANGVAGLSADSNLVIPCTAANNENPVLNFGYGTNTIVTGGSVRVVYNGTVGIVQDYLNWSNPDGSATFGRYLDGTVLTGRSSGSLNIGVSAQPVNTVYSKNAAVVTSDANLKTVAGYLGDASYADGQKLVAALATVKPVVYQLNDSIAEKGADKARFHVGYLAQDIEAAITKAGLDPARFGMWTKTALFTVTENKDGTLKQTATVDTSGNQQYIQMLRYEEIFPAVLAGVSSSLSALTDRVAALEAKSAGSAA
;
A
#
# COMPACT_ATOMS: atom_id res chain seq x y z
N MET A 1 -12.94 -123.44 4.16
CA MET A 1 -13.81 -123.14 2.99
C MET A 1 -14.14 -121.67 3.04
N ALA A 2 -13.64 -120.88 2.09
CA ALA A 2 -13.93 -119.47 1.97
C ALA A 2 -15.21 -119.29 1.13
N THR A 3 -16.27 -118.75 1.71
CA THR A 3 -17.48 -118.38 0.97
C THR A 3 -17.38 -116.92 0.56
N THR A 4 -16.96 -116.71 -0.68
CA THR A 4 -17.05 -115.43 -1.39
C THR A 4 -18.52 -115.17 -1.70
N TYR A 5 -19.15 -114.21 -1.02
CA TYR A 5 -20.48 -113.72 -1.40
C TYR A 5 -20.35 -112.87 -2.67
N GLY A 6 -21.05 -113.27 -3.73
CA GLY A 6 -21.02 -112.61 -5.03
C GLY A 6 -21.55 -111.17 -4.95
N ALA A 7 -20.81 -110.23 -5.55
CA ALA A 7 -21.33 -108.90 -5.81
C ALA A 7 -22.52 -109.01 -6.78
N PRO A 8 -23.71 -108.47 -6.46
CA PRO A 8 -24.87 -108.62 -7.32
C PRO A 8 -24.66 -107.86 -8.64
N THR A 9 -24.67 -108.59 -9.76
CA THR A 9 -24.68 -108.04 -11.11
C THR A 9 -26.12 -107.75 -11.52
N GLY A 10 -26.46 -106.48 -11.73
CA GLY A 10 -27.80 -106.03 -12.12
C GLY A 10 -28.47 -105.01 -11.20
N LEU A 11 -27.74 -104.41 -10.24
CA LEU A 11 -28.28 -103.26 -9.50
C LEU A 11 -28.40 -102.05 -10.44
N ASP A 12 -29.63 -101.71 -10.79
CA ASP A 12 -29.96 -100.40 -11.36
C ASP A 12 -29.91 -99.34 -10.26
N LEU A 13 -28.74 -98.70 -10.12
CA LEU A 13 -28.52 -97.61 -9.17
C LEU A 13 -29.07 -96.27 -9.67
N SER A 14 -29.64 -96.20 -10.88
CA SER A 14 -30.17 -94.95 -11.43
C SER A 14 -31.42 -94.44 -10.68
N ALA A 15 -32.09 -95.32 -9.91
CA ALA A 15 -33.20 -94.98 -9.02
C ALA A 15 -32.77 -94.64 -7.58
N CYS A 16 -31.50 -94.81 -7.21
CA CYS A 16 -30.96 -94.45 -5.90
C CYS A 16 -30.64 -92.95 -5.85
N SER A 17 -31.67 -92.10 -5.80
CA SER A 17 -31.50 -90.67 -5.52
C SER A 17 -31.48 -90.44 -4.01
N VAL A 18 -30.38 -89.90 -3.51
CA VAL A 18 -30.31 -89.42 -2.12
C VAL A 18 -31.02 -88.08 -2.07
N THR A 19 -32.16 -88.03 -1.37
CA THR A 19 -32.91 -86.79 -1.19
C THR A 19 -32.79 -86.34 0.26
N ALA A 20 -32.63 -85.03 0.48
CA ALA A 20 -32.57 -84.45 1.82
C ALA A 20 -33.88 -84.62 2.62
N THR A 21 -34.97 -85.03 1.95
CA THR A 21 -36.30 -85.25 2.54
C THR A 21 -36.63 -86.73 2.79
N GLY A 22 -35.73 -87.66 2.48
CA GLY A 22 -35.74 -89.03 3.02
C GLY A 22 -36.77 -90.01 2.44
N GLY A 23 -37.35 -89.75 1.27
CA GLY A 23 -38.46 -90.55 0.74
C GLY A 23 -38.18 -92.06 0.56
N THR A 24 -36.94 -92.45 0.24
CA THR A 24 -36.55 -93.87 -0.03
C THR A 24 -35.09 -94.21 0.35
N THR A 25 -34.40 -93.39 1.15
CA THR A 25 -32.96 -93.53 1.50
C THR A 25 -32.75 -94.04 2.94
N SER A 26 -31.71 -94.84 3.21
CA SER A 26 -31.32 -95.24 4.59
C SER A 26 -31.08 -93.99 5.47
N GLN A 27 -31.62 -93.97 6.70
CA GLN A 27 -31.61 -92.80 7.59
C GLN A 27 -30.22 -92.14 7.73
N THR A 28 -29.16 -92.94 7.88
CA THR A 28 -27.77 -92.46 8.00
C THR A 28 -27.29 -91.69 6.77
N LEU A 29 -27.73 -92.08 5.57
CA LEU A 29 -27.33 -91.44 4.32
C LEU A 29 -28.14 -90.15 4.05
N ALA A 30 -29.39 -90.10 4.51
CA ALA A 30 -30.18 -88.87 4.51
C ALA A 30 -29.59 -87.81 5.46
N ASP A 31 -29.15 -88.22 6.66
CA ASP A 31 -28.49 -87.33 7.63
C ASP A 31 -27.17 -86.76 7.07
N LEU A 32 -26.37 -87.58 6.37
CA LEU A 32 -25.16 -87.12 5.70
C LEU A 32 -25.47 -86.11 4.57
N GLY A 33 -26.51 -86.36 3.77
CA GLY A 33 -26.97 -85.42 2.74
C GLY A 33 -27.40 -84.08 3.31
N LYS A 34 -28.07 -84.08 4.47
CA LYS A 34 -28.43 -82.86 5.21
C LYS A 34 -27.18 -82.10 5.68
N VAL A 35 -26.22 -82.76 6.31
CA VAL A 35 -24.98 -82.12 6.81
C VAL A 35 -24.19 -81.49 5.67
N VAL A 36 -24.09 -82.16 4.51
CA VAL A 36 -23.43 -81.60 3.31
C VAL A 36 -24.16 -80.35 2.81
N GLY A 37 -25.50 -80.36 2.79
CA GLY A 37 -26.30 -79.19 2.42
C GLY A 37 -26.10 -78.01 3.38
N ASP A 38 -26.15 -78.25 4.69
CA ASP A 38 -25.93 -77.23 5.71
C ASP A 38 -24.50 -76.64 5.61
N ASN A 39 -23.48 -77.50 5.40
CA ASN A 39 -22.10 -77.07 5.18
C ASN A 39 -21.95 -76.24 3.91
N ALA A 40 -22.60 -76.62 2.81
CA ALA A 40 -22.58 -75.84 1.57
C ALA A 40 -23.17 -74.44 1.79
N THR A 41 -24.29 -74.33 2.50
CA THR A 41 -24.86 -73.03 2.90
C THR A 41 -23.91 -72.23 3.78
N ALA A 42 -23.30 -72.85 4.80
CA ALA A 42 -22.35 -72.18 5.68
C ALA A 42 -21.12 -71.66 4.92
N VAL A 43 -20.60 -72.44 3.96
CA VAL A 43 -19.50 -72.02 3.08
C VAL A 43 -19.92 -70.82 2.22
N THR A 44 -21.11 -70.85 1.62
CA THR A 44 -21.63 -69.71 0.86
C THR A 44 -21.71 -68.45 1.73
N THR A 45 -22.26 -68.55 2.94
CA THR A 45 -22.31 -67.43 3.89
C THR A 45 -20.91 -66.93 4.27
N ALA A 46 -19.96 -67.83 4.52
CA ALA A 46 -18.58 -67.46 4.85
C ALA A 46 -17.89 -66.72 3.69
N VAL A 47 -18.14 -67.12 2.44
CA VAL A 47 -17.61 -66.46 1.24
C VAL A 47 -18.21 -65.06 1.08
N THR A 48 -19.53 -64.91 1.28
CA THR A 48 -20.19 -63.59 1.27
C THR A 48 -19.59 -62.68 2.34
N ASN A 49 -19.51 -63.15 3.58
CA ASN A 49 -18.93 -62.38 4.68
C ASN A 49 -17.48 -61.97 4.42
N ALA A 50 -16.67 -62.86 3.84
CA ALA A 50 -15.28 -62.55 3.47
C ALA A 50 -15.19 -61.51 2.36
N THR A 51 -16.09 -61.58 1.38
CA THR A 51 -16.19 -60.60 0.29
C THR A 51 -16.56 -59.22 0.82
N ASP A 52 -17.57 -59.15 1.69
CA ASP A 52 -18.02 -57.90 2.32
C ASP A 52 -16.94 -57.30 3.23
N ALA A 53 -16.23 -58.15 3.99
CA ALA A 53 -15.10 -57.73 4.81
C ALA A 53 -13.97 -57.16 3.95
N ASN A 54 -13.65 -57.80 2.81
CA ASN A 54 -12.63 -57.31 1.88
C ASN A 54 -13.02 -55.98 1.21
N ALA A 55 -14.30 -55.82 0.85
CA ALA A 55 -14.83 -54.56 0.32
C ALA A 55 -14.73 -53.43 1.37
N THR A 56 -15.11 -53.73 2.62
CA THR A 56 -15.01 -52.80 3.75
C THR A 56 -13.56 -52.39 4.02
N ALA A 57 -12.62 -53.35 4.02
CA ALA A 57 -11.20 -53.07 4.20
C ALA A 57 -10.62 -52.21 3.06
N THR A 58 -11.04 -52.47 1.83
CA THR A 58 -10.63 -51.67 0.65
C THR A 58 -11.13 -50.24 0.77
N GLN A 59 -12.41 -50.06 1.14
CA GLN A 59 -12.98 -48.72 1.33
C GLN A 59 -12.29 -47.97 2.47
N ALA A 60 -12.06 -48.62 3.61
CA ALA A 60 -11.35 -48.01 4.74
C ALA A 60 -9.92 -47.58 4.37
N SER A 61 -9.22 -48.38 3.55
CA SER A 61 -7.91 -48.01 3.02
C SER A 61 -7.98 -46.80 2.09
N ALA A 62 -9.02 -46.70 1.25
CA ALA A 62 -9.22 -45.55 0.37
C ALA A 62 -9.56 -44.27 1.16
N ASP A 63 -10.43 -44.38 2.16
CA ASP A 63 -10.81 -43.28 3.05
C ASP A 63 -9.60 -42.76 3.84
N ALA A 64 -8.74 -43.66 4.34
CA ALA A 64 -7.50 -43.30 5.03
C ALA A 64 -6.50 -42.56 4.12
N ALA A 65 -6.36 -43.00 2.87
CA ALA A 65 -5.54 -42.32 1.88
C ALA A 65 -6.08 -40.91 1.55
N ALA A 66 -7.40 -40.78 1.38
CA ALA A 66 -8.06 -39.50 1.15
C ALA A 66 -7.89 -38.54 2.34
N ALA A 67 -8.02 -39.04 3.58
CA ALA A 67 -7.80 -38.25 4.79
C ALA A 67 -6.33 -37.77 4.91
N THR A 68 -5.37 -38.63 4.60
CA THR A 68 -3.94 -38.28 4.60
C THR A 68 -3.65 -37.16 3.58
N ALA A 69 -4.19 -37.28 2.37
CA ALA A 69 -4.06 -36.25 1.34
C ALA A 69 -4.72 -34.92 1.74
N ALA A 70 -5.86 -34.97 2.44
CA ALA A 70 -6.54 -33.77 2.94
C ALA A 70 -5.73 -33.05 4.03
N VAL A 71 -5.04 -33.78 4.92
CA VAL A 71 -4.21 -33.20 5.99
C VAL A 71 -2.92 -32.56 5.45
N GLY A 72 -2.32 -33.12 4.40
CA GLY A 72 -1.08 -32.56 3.82
C GLY A 72 -1.20 -31.13 3.29
N ASN A 73 -2.42 -30.67 3.01
CA ASN A 73 -2.71 -29.31 2.54
C ASN A 73 -3.48 -28.47 3.58
N ALA A 74 -3.71 -28.99 4.79
CA ALA A 74 -4.49 -28.31 5.81
C ALA A 74 -3.62 -27.29 6.57
N VAL A 75 -4.12 -26.06 6.67
CA VAL A 75 -3.58 -25.05 7.58
C VAL A 75 -4.20 -25.28 8.96
N LEU A 76 -3.40 -25.70 9.94
CA LEU A 76 -3.91 -25.91 11.30
C LEU A 76 -4.16 -24.56 11.97
N LYS A 77 -5.33 -24.42 12.63
CA LYS A 77 -5.68 -23.19 13.38
C LYS A 77 -4.68 -22.88 14.49
N THR A 78 -4.00 -23.89 15.01
CA THR A 78 -2.93 -23.76 16.03
C THR A 78 -1.70 -23.05 15.51
N ASP A 79 -1.50 -23.02 14.19
CA ASP A 79 -0.33 -22.41 13.56
C ASP A 79 -0.58 -20.93 13.21
N ILE A 80 -1.81 -20.45 13.38
CA ILE A 80 -2.17 -19.05 13.10
C ILE A 80 -1.56 -18.15 14.17
N GLY A 81 -0.68 -17.24 13.75
CA GLY A 81 -0.14 -16.17 14.61
C GLY A 81 0.92 -16.60 15.62
N VAL A 82 1.37 -17.86 15.59
CA VAL A 82 2.54 -18.31 16.36
C VAL A 82 3.84 -17.95 15.61
N ALA A 83 4.96 -17.83 16.32
CA ALA A 83 6.25 -17.54 15.70
C ALA A 83 6.62 -18.62 14.66
N ASN A 84 7.01 -18.19 13.46
CA ASN A 84 7.23 -19.08 12.28
C ASN A 84 5.98 -19.84 11.79
N GLY A 85 4.78 -19.47 12.24
CA GLY A 85 3.52 -20.09 11.83
C GLY A 85 2.99 -19.58 10.48
N VAL A 86 1.68 -19.66 10.31
CA VAL A 86 0.96 -19.19 9.12
C VAL A 86 0.18 -17.91 9.39
N ALA A 87 -0.07 -17.13 8.33
CA ALA A 87 -1.01 -16.02 8.40
C ALA A 87 -2.45 -16.55 8.50
N GLY A 88 -3.30 -15.88 9.28
CA GLY A 88 -4.70 -16.28 9.45
C GLY A 88 -5.53 -15.21 10.15
N LEU A 89 -6.81 -15.49 10.40
CA LEU A 89 -7.69 -14.56 11.12
C LEU A 89 -7.68 -14.85 12.62
N SER A 90 -7.64 -13.80 13.45
CA SER A 90 -7.88 -13.90 14.89
C SER A 90 -9.36 -14.19 15.19
N ALA A 91 -9.70 -14.42 16.46
CA ALA A 91 -11.09 -14.57 16.90
C ALA A 91 -11.96 -13.35 16.56
N ASP A 92 -11.35 -12.17 16.50
CA ASP A 92 -12.00 -10.90 16.13
C ASP A 92 -11.99 -10.63 14.61
N SER A 93 -11.63 -11.63 13.80
CA SER A 93 -11.51 -11.53 12.34
C SER A 93 -10.43 -10.56 11.85
N ASN A 94 -9.43 -10.24 12.68
CA ASN A 94 -8.27 -9.47 12.24
C ASN A 94 -7.24 -10.38 11.56
N LEU A 95 -6.60 -9.92 10.47
CA LEU A 95 -5.49 -10.64 9.87
C LEU A 95 -4.26 -10.61 10.80
N VAL A 96 -3.77 -11.79 11.16
CA VAL A 96 -2.56 -12.01 11.96
C VAL A 96 -1.45 -12.50 11.02
N ILE A 97 -0.35 -11.76 10.96
CA ILE A 97 0.84 -12.12 10.20
C ILE A 97 1.93 -12.53 11.20
N PRO A 98 2.37 -13.79 11.20
CA PRO A 98 3.38 -14.27 12.14
C PRO A 98 4.72 -13.58 11.88
N CYS A 99 5.46 -13.27 12.96
CA CYS A 99 6.83 -12.81 12.91
C CYS A 99 7.74 -13.78 13.69
N THR A 100 9.02 -13.86 13.32
CA THR A 100 9.98 -14.69 14.04
C THR A 100 10.36 -13.98 15.33
N ALA A 101 10.25 -14.67 16.47
CA ALA A 101 10.56 -14.07 17.78
C ALA A 101 12.08 -13.81 17.99
N ALA A 102 12.95 -14.24 17.07
CA ALA A 102 14.39 -14.33 17.33
C ALA A 102 15.26 -13.24 16.70
N ASN A 103 14.75 -12.35 15.85
CA ASN A 103 15.64 -11.56 14.97
C ASN A 103 15.11 -10.21 14.45
N ASN A 104 14.29 -9.47 15.20
CA ASN A 104 13.81 -8.13 14.77
C ASN A 104 13.13 -8.14 13.38
N GLU A 105 12.63 -9.30 12.93
CA GLU A 105 11.98 -9.45 11.63
C GLU A 105 10.53 -9.01 11.76
N ASN A 106 10.34 -7.72 11.52
CA ASN A 106 9.03 -7.10 11.43
C ASN A 106 8.13 -7.83 10.42
N PRO A 107 6.84 -8.03 10.74
CA PRO A 107 5.91 -8.62 9.78
C PRO A 107 5.87 -7.80 8.49
N VAL A 108 5.92 -8.50 7.36
CA VAL A 108 5.86 -7.92 6.02
C VAL A 108 4.62 -8.42 5.30
N LEU A 109 3.90 -7.49 4.66
CA LEU A 109 2.89 -7.82 3.67
C LEU A 109 3.53 -7.64 2.29
N ASN A 110 3.70 -8.74 1.56
CA ASN A 110 4.30 -8.75 0.21
C ASN A 110 3.19 -8.80 -0.85
N PHE A 111 3.18 -7.81 -1.73
CA PHE A 111 2.31 -7.65 -2.89
C PHE A 111 2.96 -8.12 -4.21
N GLY A 112 4.20 -8.63 -4.18
CA GLY A 112 4.90 -9.08 -5.38
C GLY A 112 4.27 -10.30 -6.06
N TYR A 113 4.28 -10.34 -7.40
CA TYR A 113 3.88 -11.49 -8.21
C TYR A 113 5.12 -12.25 -8.70
N GLY A 114 5.17 -13.57 -8.54
CA GLY A 114 6.01 -14.46 -9.36
C GLY A 114 7.39 -14.88 -8.84
N THR A 115 7.94 -14.30 -7.77
CA THR A 115 9.08 -14.91 -7.04
C THR A 115 8.90 -14.67 -5.55
N ASN A 116 9.21 -15.65 -4.70
CA ASN A 116 9.19 -15.54 -3.23
C ASN A 116 10.20 -14.52 -2.67
N THR A 117 10.76 -13.65 -3.52
CA THR A 117 11.69 -12.60 -3.15
C THR A 117 10.89 -11.41 -2.66
N ILE A 118 11.21 -10.91 -1.46
CA ILE A 118 10.75 -9.58 -1.01
C ILE A 118 11.38 -8.58 -1.99
N VAL A 119 10.63 -8.19 -3.01
CA VAL A 119 11.07 -7.22 -3.99
C VAL A 119 10.82 -5.82 -3.45
N THR A 120 11.84 -4.98 -3.60
CA THR A 120 11.75 -3.54 -3.36
C THR A 120 10.58 -2.98 -4.19
N GLY A 121 9.72 -2.14 -3.62
CA GLY A 121 8.52 -1.64 -4.30
C GLY A 121 7.26 -2.47 -4.06
N GLY A 122 7.42 -3.74 -3.70
CA GLY A 122 6.32 -4.70 -3.61
C GLY A 122 5.91 -5.08 -2.20
N SER A 123 6.44 -4.46 -1.14
CA SER A 123 6.10 -4.85 0.23
C SER A 123 5.93 -3.69 1.19
N VAL A 124 4.96 -3.85 2.10
CA VAL A 124 4.72 -2.98 3.25
C VAL A 124 5.24 -3.67 4.50
N ARG A 125 6.06 -2.96 5.27
CA ARG A 125 6.58 -3.44 6.55
C ARG A 125 6.00 -2.61 7.69
N VAL A 126 5.37 -3.29 8.65
CA VAL A 126 4.97 -2.69 9.92
C VAL A 126 6.10 -2.93 10.89
N VAL A 127 6.89 -1.88 11.18
CA VAL A 127 8.05 -2.01 12.06
C VAL A 127 7.64 -1.80 13.51
N TYR A 128 7.94 -2.77 14.37
CA TYR A 128 7.91 -2.65 15.82
C TYR A 128 9.33 -2.87 16.36
N ASN A 129 10.01 -1.78 16.74
CA ASN A 129 11.36 -1.89 17.31
C ASN A 129 11.28 -1.87 18.85
N GLY A 130 11.07 -3.04 19.44
CA GLY A 130 10.85 -3.22 20.87
C GLY A 130 12.09 -3.13 21.77
N THR A 131 13.09 -2.29 21.45
CA THR A 131 14.18 -2.04 22.41
C THR A 131 13.75 -0.95 23.38
N VAL A 132 13.74 -1.27 24.67
CA VAL A 132 13.36 -0.38 25.79
C VAL A 132 14.06 0.97 25.65
N GLY A 133 13.35 1.99 25.14
CA GLY A 133 13.86 3.35 24.97
C GLY A 133 13.41 4.07 23.69
N ILE A 134 13.01 3.36 22.64
CA ILE A 134 12.49 3.96 21.39
C ILE A 134 11.48 3.03 20.73
N VAL A 135 10.23 3.09 21.19
CA VAL A 135 9.10 2.48 20.47
C VAL A 135 8.80 3.39 19.28
N GLN A 136 9.20 2.97 18.08
CA GLN A 136 8.79 3.63 16.85
C GLN A 136 7.99 2.66 16.02
N ASP A 137 6.67 2.86 16.03
CA ASP A 137 5.75 2.20 15.13
C ASP A 137 5.74 3.02 13.83
N TYR A 138 6.15 2.43 12.71
CA TYR A 138 6.07 3.13 11.42
C TYR A 138 5.77 2.22 10.24
N LEU A 139 5.13 2.82 9.24
CA LEU A 139 4.79 2.19 7.98
C LEU A 139 5.88 2.45 6.94
N ASN A 140 6.63 1.41 6.56
CA ASN A 140 7.68 1.55 5.54
C ASN A 140 7.24 1.00 4.18
N TRP A 141 7.36 1.83 3.14
CA TRP A 141 7.22 1.42 1.74
C TRP A 141 8.62 1.30 1.11
N SER A 142 9.00 0.09 0.70
CA SER A 142 10.26 -0.13 -0.04
C SER A 142 10.09 0.33 -1.48
N ASN A 143 11.09 0.97 -2.13
CA ASN A 143 10.98 1.48 -3.51
C ASN A 143 11.70 0.56 -4.53
N PRO A 144 11.21 0.34 -5.77
CA PRO A 144 11.73 -0.69 -6.69
C PRO A 144 13.18 -0.54 -7.16
N ASP A 145 13.81 0.61 -6.97
CA ASP A 145 15.14 0.92 -7.51
C ASP A 145 16.31 0.57 -6.57
N GLY A 146 16.06 0.04 -5.37
CA GLY A 146 17.11 -0.31 -4.41
C GLY A 146 17.91 0.90 -3.88
N SER A 147 17.52 2.13 -4.23
CA SER A 147 18.07 3.33 -3.61
C SER A 147 17.60 3.41 -2.15
N ALA A 148 18.39 4.05 -1.29
CA ALA A 148 18.12 4.17 0.14
C ALA A 148 16.66 4.62 0.38
N THR A 149 15.84 3.64 0.78
CA THR A 149 14.38 3.72 0.95
C THR A 149 13.89 5.08 1.45
N PHE A 150 13.02 5.75 0.70
CA PHE A 150 12.16 6.81 1.21
C PHE A 150 11.09 6.19 2.13
N GLY A 151 11.50 5.70 3.30
CA GLY A 151 10.55 5.35 4.35
C GLY A 151 9.85 6.62 4.83
N ARG A 152 8.52 6.61 4.87
CA ARG A 152 7.76 7.62 5.59
C ARG A 152 7.69 7.17 7.04
N TYR A 153 8.21 7.97 7.95
CA TYR A 153 7.97 7.75 9.37
C TYR A 153 6.63 8.39 9.72
N LEU A 154 5.63 7.53 9.91
CA LEU A 154 4.37 7.89 10.56
C LEU A 154 4.36 7.14 11.88
N ASP A 155 4.67 7.83 12.97
CA ASP A 155 4.38 7.33 14.31
C ASP A 155 3.22 8.14 14.93
N GLY A 156 2.80 7.77 16.14
CA GLY A 156 1.71 8.47 16.84
C GLY A 156 1.99 9.93 17.18
N THR A 157 3.17 10.47 16.85
CA THR A 157 3.65 11.80 17.26
C THR A 157 4.19 12.65 16.11
N VAL A 158 4.75 12.06 15.04
CA VAL A 158 5.40 12.78 13.95
C VAL A 158 5.12 12.18 12.57
N LEU A 159 5.06 13.07 11.56
CA LEU A 159 5.16 12.74 10.14
C LEU A 159 6.49 13.28 9.61
N THR A 160 7.45 12.40 9.32
CA THR A 160 8.78 12.81 8.87
C THR A 160 9.38 11.87 7.81
N GLY A 161 10.33 12.40 7.05
CA GLY A 161 11.13 11.61 6.11
C GLY A 161 12.18 10.78 6.83
N ARG A 162 12.65 9.70 6.19
CA ARG A 162 13.71 8.89 6.79
C ARG A 162 15.02 9.62 7.00
N SER A 163 15.32 10.59 6.15
CA SER A 163 16.47 11.46 6.27
C SER A 163 16.05 12.93 6.29
N SER A 164 16.91 13.77 6.87
CA SER A 164 16.67 15.22 6.91
C SER A 164 16.47 15.78 5.51
N GLY A 165 15.38 16.54 5.33
CA GLY A 165 15.03 17.15 4.04
C GLY A 165 14.49 16.20 2.96
N SER A 166 14.20 14.93 3.27
CA SER A 166 13.82 13.94 2.25
C SER A 166 12.31 13.83 1.98
N LEU A 167 11.46 14.44 2.82
CA LEU A 167 10.00 14.36 2.71
C LEU A 167 9.41 15.68 2.23
N ASN A 168 8.64 15.61 1.15
CA ASN A 168 7.76 16.69 0.70
C ASN A 168 6.31 16.43 1.16
N ILE A 169 5.59 17.50 1.48
CA ILE A 169 4.13 17.46 1.69
C ILE A 169 3.47 18.00 0.41
N GLY A 170 2.97 17.09 -0.41
CA GLY A 170 2.47 17.39 -1.76
C GLY A 170 3.59 17.47 -2.80
N VAL A 171 3.20 17.67 -4.06
CA VAL A 171 4.10 17.93 -5.20
C VAL A 171 3.53 19.07 -6.04
N SER A 172 4.35 19.68 -6.89
CA SER A 172 3.98 20.92 -7.58
C SER A 172 2.71 20.84 -8.44
N ALA A 173 2.45 19.71 -9.09
CA ALA A 173 1.22 19.48 -9.84
C ALA A 173 0.06 18.87 -9.01
N GLN A 174 0.29 18.58 -7.74
CA GLN A 174 -0.69 18.00 -6.79
C GLN A 174 -0.49 18.64 -5.39
N PRO A 175 -0.77 19.95 -5.26
CA PRO A 175 -0.62 20.66 -3.99
C PRO A 175 -1.66 20.19 -2.97
N VAL A 176 -1.33 20.28 -1.69
CA VAL A 176 -2.30 20.07 -0.61
C VAL A 176 -3.25 21.27 -0.52
N ASN A 177 -4.55 21.01 -0.33
CA ASN A 177 -5.56 22.06 -0.29
C ASN A 177 -5.42 22.97 0.94
N THR A 178 -5.22 22.40 2.14
CA THR A 178 -5.12 23.17 3.38
C THR A 178 -4.27 22.43 4.41
N VAL A 179 -3.45 23.17 5.15
CA VAL A 179 -2.69 22.66 6.29
C VAL A 179 -3.21 23.32 7.56
N TYR A 180 -3.77 22.52 8.47
CA TYR A 180 -4.18 22.98 9.80
C TYR A 180 -3.06 22.70 10.80
N SER A 181 -2.47 23.74 11.37
CA SER A 181 -1.40 23.62 12.36
C SER A 181 -1.72 24.44 13.62
N LYS A 182 -1.32 23.93 14.79
CA LYS A 182 -1.46 24.66 16.06
C LYS A 182 -0.39 25.76 16.21
N ASN A 183 0.80 25.51 15.68
CA ASN A 183 1.92 26.46 15.65
C ASN A 183 2.31 26.78 14.20
N ALA A 184 3.03 27.89 14.01
CA ALA A 184 3.55 28.30 12.70
C ALA A 184 4.57 27.30 12.14
N ALA A 185 4.72 27.27 10.81
CA ALA A 185 5.79 26.52 10.17
C ALA A 185 7.16 27.09 10.56
N VAL A 186 8.14 26.19 10.75
CA VAL A 186 9.52 26.55 11.11
C VAL A 186 10.42 26.23 9.93
N VAL A 187 11.27 27.19 9.53
CA VAL A 187 12.21 27.04 8.40
C VAL A 187 13.64 26.98 8.95
N THR A 188 14.42 25.98 8.52
CA THR A 188 15.85 25.90 8.85
C THR A 188 16.58 27.14 8.35
N SER A 189 17.13 27.93 9.26
CA SER A 189 17.83 29.18 8.94
C SER A 189 19.22 29.32 9.53
N ASP A 190 19.89 28.19 9.75
CA ASP A 190 21.28 28.15 10.20
C ASP A 190 22.24 28.73 9.15
N ALA A 191 23.13 29.62 9.57
CA ALA A 191 24.14 30.25 8.71
C ALA A 191 25.16 29.24 8.16
N ASN A 192 25.43 28.15 8.89
CA ASN A 192 26.38 27.11 8.45
C ASN A 192 25.86 26.28 7.26
N LEU A 193 24.56 26.40 6.96
CA LEU A 193 23.90 25.70 5.86
C LEU A 193 23.64 26.60 4.64
N LYS A 194 24.13 27.85 4.65
CA LYS A 194 23.82 28.87 3.64
C LYS A 194 25.07 29.62 3.21
N THR A 195 25.21 29.81 1.90
CA THR A 195 26.17 30.78 1.33
C THR A 195 25.42 32.07 1.01
N VAL A 196 25.80 33.17 1.66
CA VAL A 196 25.14 34.48 1.45
C VAL A 196 25.61 35.08 0.13
N ALA A 197 24.67 35.34 -0.78
CA ALA A 197 24.94 35.99 -2.07
C ALA A 197 24.99 37.53 -1.98
N GLY A 198 24.33 38.10 -0.97
CA GLY A 198 24.23 39.54 -0.75
C GLY A 198 23.09 39.86 0.21
N TYR A 199 22.99 41.13 0.61
CA TYR A 199 21.92 41.62 1.47
C TYR A 199 20.99 42.55 0.69
N LEU A 200 19.68 42.40 0.89
CA LEU A 200 18.71 43.34 0.34
C LEU A 200 18.93 44.72 0.96
N GLY A 201 19.03 45.74 0.12
CA GLY A 201 19.36 47.11 0.56
C GLY A 201 20.84 47.47 0.47
N ASP A 202 21.76 46.50 0.35
CA ASP A 202 23.16 46.81 0.05
C ASP A 202 23.32 47.23 -1.42
N ALA A 203 23.89 48.41 -1.63
CA ALA A 203 24.18 48.95 -2.95
C ALA A 203 25.16 48.06 -3.74
N SER A 204 26.00 47.28 -3.05
CA SER A 204 26.92 46.34 -3.69
C SER A 204 26.20 45.16 -4.37
N TYR A 205 24.98 44.83 -3.93
CA TYR A 205 24.18 43.74 -4.48
C TYR A 205 23.14 44.24 -5.50
N ALA A 206 23.62 44.53 -6.72
CA ALA A 206 22.83 45.14 -7.79
C ALA A 206 21.54 44.35 -8.13
N ASP A 207 21.59 43.02 -8.15
CA ASP A 207 20.41 42.19 -8.41
C ASP A 207 19.38 42.30 -7.28
N GLY A 208 19.83 42.44 -6.02
CA GLY A 208 18.95 42.70 -4.88
C GLY A 208 18.22 44.03 -4.98
N GLN A 209 18.89 45.08 -5.46
CA GLN A 209 18.26 46.38 -5.69
C GLN A 209 17.17 46.30 -6.76
N LYS A 210 17.47 45.65 -7.88
CA LYS A 210 16.49 45.39 -8.96
C LYS A 210 15.30 44.58 -8.47
N LEU A 211 15.55 43.54 -7.67
CA LEU A 211 14.50 42.68 -7.12
C LEU A 211 13.57 43.46 -6.18
N VAL A 212 14.13 44.23 -5.25
CA VAL A 212 13.34 45.07 -4.33
C VAL A 212 12.51 46.09 -5.09
N ALA A 213 13.11 46.78 -6.06
CA ALA A 213 12.40 47.75 -6.89
C ALA A 213 11.28 47.09 -7.72
N ALA A 214 11.52 45.90 -8.28
CA ALA A 214 10.53 45.14 -9.03
C ALA A 214 9.32 44.77 -8.16
N LEU A 215 9.57 44.13 -7.02
CA LEU A 215 8.50 43.61 -6.16
C LEU A 215 7.72 44.72 -5.45
N ALA A 216 8.33 45.87 -5.18
CA ALA A 216 7.63 47.04 -4.67
C ALA A 216 6.55 47.59 -5.63
N THR A 217 6.61 47.25 -6.92
CA THR A 217 5.58 47.67 -7.90
C THR A 217 4.39 46.72 -7.99
N VAL A 218 4.52 45.49 -7.49
CA VAL A 218 3.49 44.46 -7.60
C VAL A 218 2.42 44.70 -6.54
N LYS A 219 1.17 44.82 -6.97
CA LYS A 219 0.04 45.07 -6.08
C LYS A 219 -0.59 43.76 -5.62
N PRO A 220 -0.94 43.61 -4.34
CA PRO A 220 -1.75 42.48 -3.91
C PRO A 220 -3.15 42.57 -4.54
N VAL A 221 -3.71 41.42 -4.86
CA VAL A 221 -5.03 41.23 -5.45
C VAL A 221 -5.97 40.59 -4.45
N VAL A 222 -7.26 40.92 -4.58
CA VAL A 222 -8.34 40.18 -3.94
C VAL A 222 -8.99 39.30 -5.01
N TYR A 223 -9.03 37.99 -4.77
CA TYR A 223 -9.48 37.01 -5.75
C TYR A 223 -10.36 35.93 -5.11
N GLN A 224 -11.13 35.24 -5.93
CA GLN A 224 -11.88 34.05 -5.55
C GLN A 224 -11.33 32.87 -6.36
N LEU A 225 -11.39 31.66 -5.80
CA LEU A 225 -10.97 30.46 -6.54
C LEU A 225 -12.08 30.07 -7.52
N ASN A 226 -11.73 29.84 -8.79
CA ASN A 226 -12.68 29.44 -9.83
C ASN A 226 -13.45 28.17 -9.46
N ASP A 227 -12.79 27.18 -8.86
CA ASP A 227 -13.45 25.96 -8.39
C ASP A 227 -14.46 26.25 -7.28
N SER A 228 -14.15 27.17 -6.37
CA SER A 228 -15.10 27.59 -5.33
C SER A 228 -16.28 28.37 -5.89
N ILE A 229 -16.07 29.18 -6.94
CA ILE A 229 -17.17 29.86 -7.67
C ILE A 229 -18.06 28.81 -8.35
N ALA A 230 -17.47 27.83 -9.04
CA ALA A 230 -18.21 26.78 -9.71
C ALA A 230 -19.03 25.92 -8.73
N GLU A 231 -18.47 25.62 -7.56
CA GLU A 231 -19.13 24.81 -6.53
C GLU A 231 -20.23 25.57 -5.77
N LYS A 232 -19.97 26.83 -5.39
CA LYS A 232 -20.80 27.56 -4.40
C LYS A 232 -21.54 28.78 -4.97
N GLY A 233 -21.18 29.22 -6.18
CA GLY A 233 -21.60 30.48 -6.77
C GLY A 233 -20.71 31.66 -6.34
N ALA A 234 -20.59 32.67 -7.21
CA ALA A 234 -19.74 33.84 -6.99
C ALA A 234 -20.08 34.60 -5.70
N ASP A 235 -21.37 34.68 -5.35
CA ASP A 235 -21.84 35.38 -4.15
C ASP A 235 -21.44 34.68 -2.83
N LYS A 236 -21.12 33.39 -2.87
CA LYS A 236 -20.80 32.57 -1.68
C LYS A 236 -19.34 32.15 -1.61
N ALA A 237 -18.62 32.14 -2.74
CA ALA A 237 -17.20 31.85 -2.75
C ALA A 237 -16.44 32.92 -1.95
N ARG A 238 -15.47 32.49 -1.14
CA ARG A 238 -14.75 33.42 -0.25
C ARG A 238 -13.73 34.23 -1.04
N PHE A 239 -13.51 35.47 -0.61
CA PHE A 239 -12.39 36.27 -1.06
C PHE A 239 -11.10 35.83 -0.37
N HIS A 240 -10.05 35.73 -1.18
CA HIS A 240 -8.67 35.49 -0.80
C HIS A 240 -7.85 36.73 -1.14
N VAL A 241 -6.74 36.96 -0.44
CA VAL A 241 -5.85 38.10 -0.66
C VAL A 241 -4.44 37.58 -0.86
N GLY A 242 -3.76 38.06 -1.90
CA GLY A 242 -2.42 37.59 -2.23
C GLY A 242 -1.84 38.26 -3.47
N TYR A 243 -0.90 37.60 -4.14
CA TYR A 243 -0.28 38.01 -5.39
C TYR A 243 -0.57 36.99 -6.49
N LEU A 244 -0.60 37.45 -7.74
CA LEU A 244 -0.59 36.56 -8.90
C LEU A 244 0.85 36.20 -9.26
N ALA A 245 1.13 34.93 -9.50
CA ALA A 245 2.47 34.46 -9.80
C ALA A 245 3.02 35.07 -11.11
N GLN A 246 2.14 35.31 -12.08
CA GLN A 246 2.47 35.93 -13.36
C GLN A 246 2.88 37.40 -13.21
N ASP A 247 2.26 38.14 -12.27
CA ASP A 247 2.64 39.53 -12.01
C ASP A 247 4.04 39.61 -11.39
N ILE A 248 4.37 38.65 -10.52
CA ILE A 248 5.71 38.49 -9.94
C ILE A 248 6.73 38.14 -11.05
N GLU A 249 6.43 37.15 -11.89
CA GLU A 249 7.25 36.76 -13.05
C GLU A 249 7.54 37.96 -13.96
N ALA A 250 6.49 38.71 -14.33
CA ALA A 250 6.58 39.85 -15.21
C ALA A 250 7.40 41.00 -14.60
N ALA A 251 7.21 41.30 -13.30
CA ALA A 251 7.94 42.35 -12.62
C ALA A 251 9.44 42.04 -12.54
N ILE A 252 9.82 40.83 -12.16
CA ILE A 252 11.21 40.39 -12.08
C ILE A 252 11.85 40.41 -13.48
N THR A 253 11.16 39.87 -14.49
CA THR A 253 11.64 39.86 -15.88
C THR A 253 11.84 41.27 -16.41
N LYS A 254 10.90 42.19 -16.14
CA LYS A 254 10.99 43.60 -16.55
C LYS A 254 12.18 44.33 -15.92
N ALA A 255 12.60 43.91 -14.72
CA ALA A 255 13.81 44.44 -14.08
C ALA A 255 15.12 43.84 -14.66
N GLY A 256 15.02 42.99 -15.68
CA GLY A 256 16.16 42.34 -16.31
C GLY A 256 16.75 41.22 -15.47
N LEU A 257 15.95 40.63 -14.58
CA LEU A 257 16.32 39.49 -13.75
C LEU A 257 15.60 38.23 -14.25
N ASP A 258 16.18 37.06 -13.98
CA ASP A 258 15.55 35.77 -14.26
C ASP A 258 14.73 35.30 -13.04
N PRO A 259 13.39 35.18 -13.15
CA PRO A 259 12.53 34.70 -12.06
C PRO A 259 12.92 33.31 -11.55
N ALA A 260 13.42 32.41 -12.42
CA ALA A 260 13.78 31.05 -12.05
C ALA A 260 15.01 30.96 -11.12
N ARG A 261 15.77 32.06 -10.97
CA ARG A 261 16.89 32.15 -10.03
C ARG A 261 16.47 32.46 -8.59
N PHE A 262 15.19 32.76 -8.36
CA PHE A 262 14.65 33.07 -7.04
C PHE A 262 13.62 32.01 -6.62
N GLY A 263 13.89 31.33 -5.49
CA GLY A 263 13.03 30.24 -4.99
C GLY A 263 11.59 30.66 -4.69
N MET A 264 11.34 31.95 -4.54
CA MET A 264 10.02 32.55 -4.32
C MET A 264 9.01 32.27 -5.44
N TRP A 265 9.46 32.06 -6.68
CA TRP A 265 8.60 31.80 -7.83
C TRP A 265 8.91 30.43 -8.41
N THR A 266 7.86 29.67 -8.69
CA THR A 266 8.01 28.32 -9.27
C THR A 266 7.02 28.12 -10.39
N LYS A 267 7.42 27.34 -11.40
CA LYS A 267 6.61 26.97 -12.56
C LYS A 267 6.77 25.49 -12.83
N THR A 268 5.67 24.77 -12.97
CA THR A 268 5.66 23.34 -13.28
C THR A 268 4.70 23.05 -14.40
N ALA A 269 5.16 22.25 -15.37
CA ALA A 269 4.34 21.70 -16.43
C ALA A 269 3.25 20.77 -15.88
N LEU A 270 2.02 20.94 -16.35
CA LEU A 270 0.92 20.03 -16.01
C LEU A 270 0.85 18.87 -17.01
N PHE A 271 0.51 17.70 -16.48
CA PHE A 271 0.34 16.48 -17.26
C PHE A 271 -0.95 15.77 -16.86
N THR A 272 -1.63 15.21 -17.85
CA THR A 272 -2.78 14.35 -17.66
C THR A 272 -2.32 12.90 -17.76
N VAL A 273 -2.73 12.07 -16.80
CA VAL A 273 -2.52 10.62 -16.83
C VAL A 273 -3.82 9.96 -17.27
N THR A 274 -3.75 9.15 -18.32
CA THR A 274 -4.85 8.33 -18.82
C THR A 274 -4.47 6.87 -18.75
N GLU A 275 -5.37 6.04 -18.27
CA GLU A 275 -5.23 4.58 -18.34
C GLU A 275 -5.72 4.10 -19.72
N ASN A 276 -4.86 3.37 -20.42
CA ASN A 276 -5.20 2.70 -21.66
C ASN A 276 -6.05 1.46 -21.38
N LYS A 277 -6.74 0.93 -22.40
CA LYS A 277 -7.57 -0.28 -22.25
C LYS A 277 -6.80 -1.53 -21.81
N ASP A 278 -5.49 -1.55 -21.99
CA ASP A 278 -4.58 -2.64 -21.57
C ASP A 278 -4.04 -2.45 -20.15
N GLY A 279 -4.52 -1.44 -19.40
CA GLY A 279 -4.07 -1.12 -18.04
C GLY A 279 -2.77 -0.33 -17.97
N THR A 280 -2.16 0.02 -19.12
CA THR A 280 -0.95 0.85 -19.12
C THR A 280 -1.30 2.32 -18.89
N LEU A 281 -0.49 3.02 -18.09
CA LEU A 281 -0.64 4.44 -17.84
C LEU A 281 0.12 5.26 -18.89
N LYS A 282 -0.57 6.17 -19.56
CA LYS A 282 0.03 7.14 -20.48
C LYS A 282 -0.04 8.53 -19.87
N GLN A 283 1.11 9.19 -19.77
CA GLN A 283 1.20 10.59 -19.39
C GLN A 283 1.32 11.47 -20.65
N THR A 284 0.49 12.50 -20.76
CA THR A 284 0.54 13.48 -21.85
C THR A 284 0.51 14.89 -21.28
N ALA A 285 1.18 15.84 -21.95
CA ALA A 285 1.11 17.24 -21.56
C ALA A 285 -0.35 17.72 -21.53
N THR A 286 -0.74 18.38 -20.45
CA THR A 286 -2.01 19.08 -20.41
C THR A 286 -1.87 20.33 -21.27
N VAL A 287 -2.77 20.52 -22.23
CA VAL A 287 -2.74 21.65 -23.17
C VAL A 287 -3.96 22.55 -23.00
N ASP A 288 -3.79 23.83 -23.29
CA ASP A 288 -4.89 24.80 -23.34
C ASP A 288 -5.72 24.65 -24.64
N THR A 289 -6.73 25.49 -24.80
CA THR A 289 -7.61 25.50 -25.99
C THR A 289 -6.88 25.81 -27.30
N SER A 290 -5.67 26.36 -27.22
CA SER A 290 -4.82 26.68 -28.37
C SER A 290 -3.73 25.62 -28.62
N GLY A 291 -3.73 24.53 -27.84
CA GLY A 291 -2.75 23.44 -27.94
C GLY A 291 -1.41 23.72 -27.26
N ASN A 292 -1.29 24.82 -26.50
CA ASN A 292 -0.06 25.12 -25.76
C ASN A 292 -0.03 24.38 -24.43
N GLN A 293 1.15 23.95 -24.01
CA GLN A 293 1.32 23.29 -22.71
C GLN A 293 0.91 24.21 -21.55
N GLN A 294 0.10 23.66 -20.65
CA GLN A 294 -0.31 24.33 -19.43
C GLN A 294 0.75 24.19 -18.34
N TYR A 295 0.83 25.23 -17.51
CA TYR A 295 1.73 25.30 -16.38
C TYR A 295 0.95 25.77 -15.15
N ILE A 296 1.30 25.22 -14.00
CA ILE A 296 0.96 25.81 -12.71
C ILE A 296 2.14 26.67 -12.24
N GLN A 297 1.85 27.90 -11.86
CA GLN A 297 2.81 28.79 -11.21
C GLN A 297 2.43 28.95 -9.74
N MET A 298 3.41 28.93 -8.84
CA MET A 298 3.20 29.06 -7.41
C MET A 298 4.22 30.00 -6.78
N LEU A 299 3.81 30.61 -5.67
CA LEU A 299 4.59 31.58 -4.91
C LEU A 299 4.92 31.06 -3.51
N ARG A 300 6.13 31.32 -3.04
CA ARG A 300 6.51 31.19 -1.62
C ARG A 300 6.45 32.57 -0.98
N TYR A 301 5.32 32.87 -0.34
CA TYR A 301 5.05 34.21 0.20
C TYR A 301 6.10 34.66 1.23
N GLU A 302 6.65 33.71 1.99
CA GLU A 302 7.68 33.93 3.00
C GLU A 302 9.01 34.41 2.40
N GLU A 303 9.28 34.13 1.11
CA GLU A 303 10.44 34.67 0.39
C GLU A 303 10.12 36.00 -0.32
N ILE A 304 8.84 36.30 -0.60
CA ILE A 304 8.41 37.57 -1.22
C ILE A 304 8.38 38.70 -0.19
N PHE A 305 7.83 38.43 1.01
CA PHE A 305 7.64 39.46 2.03
C PHE A 305 8.92 40.19 2.44
N PRO A 306 10.10 39.55 2.61
CA PRO A 306 11.33 40.25 2.92
C PRO A 306 11.72 41.28 1.85
N ALA A 307 11.52 40.98 0.57
CA ALA A 307 11.84 41.90 -0.52
C ALA A 307 10.86 43.08 -0.59
N VAL A 308 9.56 42.82 -0.41
CA VAL A 308 8.54 43.88 -0.31
C VAL A 308 8.81 44.77 0.91
N LEU A 309 9.11 44.18 2.07
CA LEU A 309 9.41 44.91 3.31
C LEU A 309 10.68 45.76 3.17
N ALA A 310 11.71 45.25 2.50
CA ALA A 310 12.91 46.02 2.18
C ALA A 310 12.56 47.24 1.29
N GLY A 311 11.69 47.07 0.29
CA GLY A 311 11.24 48.16 -0.58
C GLY A 311 10.41 49.22 0.16
N VAL A 312 9.50 48.79 1.03
CA VAL A 312 8.73 49.69 1.90
C VAL A 312 9.66 50.45 2.85
N SER A 313 10.63 49.76 3.47
CA SER A 313 11.59 50.36 4.38
C SER A 313 12.47 51.40 3.67
N SER A 314 12.93 51.09 2.46
CA SER A 314 13.69 52.02 1.62
C SER A 314 12.87 53.26 1.24
N SER A 315 11.59 53.08 0.90
CA SER A 315 10.69 54.18 0.55
C SER A 315 10.40 55.08 1.76
N LEU A 316 10.23 54.47 2.93
CA LEU A 316 10.04 55.20 4.19
C LEU A 316 11.27 56.01 4.55
N SER A 317 12.48 55.42 4.46
CA SER A 317 13.73 56.14 4.69
C SER A 317 13.87 57.34 3.76
N ALA A 318 13.64 57.16 2.46
CA ALA A 318 13.72 58.24 1.48
C ALA A 318 12.67 59.35 1.75
N LEU A 319 11.48 58.99 2.26
CA LEU A 319 10.48 59.96 2.66
C LEU A 319 10.92 60.73 3.89
N THR A 320 11.47 60.06 4.91
CA THR A 320 12.03 60.69 6.11
C THR A 320 13.11 61.70 5.75
N ASP A 321 14.04 61.34 4.86
CA ASP A 321 15.11 62.25 4.41
C ASP A 321 14.54 63.48 3.70
N ARG A 322 13.53 63.29 2.84
CA ARG A 322 12.85 64.40 2.15
C ARG A 322 12.11 65.32 3.11
N VAL A 323 11.46 64.77 4.13
CA VAL A 323 10.78 65.57 5.17
C VAL A 323 11.80 66.37 5.97
N ALA A 324 12.89 65.75 6.43
CA ALA A 324 13.95 66.45 7.16
C ALA A 324 14.57 67.60 6.34
N ALA A 325 14.79 67.39 5.03
CA ALA A 325 15.26 68.44 4.14
C ALA A 325 14.27 69.60 4.00
N LEU A 326 12.97 69.32 3.98
CA LEU A 326 11.92 70.35 3.95
C LEU A 326 11.83 71.12 5.26
N GLU A 327 11.94 70.44 6.40
CA GLU A 327 11.96 71.06 7.75
C GLU A 327 13.18 71.95 7.95
N ALA A 328 14.36 71.52 7.48
CA ALA A 328 15.56 72.37 7.52
C ALA A 328 15.41 73.63 6.66
N LYS A 329 14.75 73.51 5.50
CA LYS A 329 14.50 74.65 4.60
C LYS A 329 13.50 75.64 5.18
N SER A 330 12.46 75.16 5.87
CA SER A 330 11.48 76.04 6.51
C SER A 330 12.09 76.79 7.70
N ALA A 331 12.92 76.13 8.52
CA ALA A 331 13.64 76.75 9.62
C ALA A 331 14.61 77.84 9.15
N GLY A 332 15.30 77.64 8.02
CA GLY A 332 16.19 78.64 7.42
C GLY A 332 15.50 79.83 6.76
N SER A 333 14.17 79.77 6.53
CA SER A 333 13.38 80.86 5.94
C SER A 333 12.70 81.77 6.99
N ALA A 334 12.79 81.41 8.27
CA ALA A 334 12.21 82.15 9.40
C ALA A 334 13.25 82.99 10.17
N ALA A 335 14.49 83.07 9.67
CA ALA A 335 15.59 83.91 10.15
C ALA A 335 15.94 84.96 9.08
#